data_AF-A0A183HWJ3-F1
#
_entry.id   AF-A0A183HWJ3-F1
#
_cell.length_a   1.000
_cell.length_b   1.000
_cell.length_c   1.000
_cell.angle_alpha   90.00
_cell.angle_beta   90.00
_cell.angle_gamma   90.00
#
_symmetry.space_group_name_H-M   'P 1'
#
loop_
_entity.id
_entity.type
_entity.pdbx_description
1 polymer ?
#
loop_
_entity_poly.entity_id
_entity_poly.type
_entity_poly.pdbx_seq_one_letter_code
_entity_poly.pdbx_strand_id
1 'polypeptide(L)' 'MYCFDPETVAWSVIPCEGEAPPARDGHSAVVVDNLMFIFGGFEEESQRYSLFTIYSFCTWHTITYVLYF' A
#
# COMPACT_ATOMS: atom_id res chain seq x y z
N MET A 1 4.91 4.92 -3.71
CA MET A 1 4.44 3.54 -3.95
C MET A 1 4.83 3.14 -5.37
N TYR A 2 5.05 1.87 -5.64
CA TYR A 2 5.35 1.38 -6.98
C TYR A 2 4.28 0.39 -7.44
N CYS A 3 3.92 0.44 -8.71
CA CYS A 3 3.09 -0.57 -9.38
C CYS A 3 3.99 -1.38 -10.31
N PHE A 4 3.85 -2.69 -10.29
CA PHE A 4 4.43 -3.56 -11.30
C PHE A 4 3.40 -3.88 -12.37
N ASP A 5 3.74 -3.61 -13.62
CA ASP A 5 2.96 -4.05 -14.78
C ASP A 5 3.61 -5.32 -15.37
N PRO A 6 2.92 -6.48 -15.33
CA PRO A 6 3.46 -7.72 -15.87
C PRO A 6 3.48 -7.77 -17.40
N GLU A 7 2.68 -6.95 -18.10
CA GLU A 7 2.69 -6.92 -19.57
C GLU A 7 3.95 -6.22 -20.09
N THR A 8 4.31 -5.11 -19.44
CA THR A 8 5.51 -4.33 -19.79
C THR A 8 6.75 -4.74 -19.01
N VAL A 9 6.60 -5.57 -17.98
CA VAL A 9 7.66 -6.02 -17.06
C VAL A 9 8.40 -4.81 -16.45
N ALA A 10 7.64 -3.78 -16.11
CA ALA A 10 8.17 -2.50 -15.67
C ALA A 10 7.53 -2.06 -14.35
N TRP A 11 8.34 -1.38 -13.54
CA TRP A 11 7.87 -0.70 -12.34
C TRP A 11 7.59 0.76 -12.67
N SER A 12 6.48 1.28 -12.16
CA SER A 12 6.12 2.70 -12.24
C SER A 12 5.85 3.26 -10.86
N VAL A 13 6.16 4.54 -10.66
CA VAL A 13 5.78 5.25 -9.44
C VAL A 13 4.30 5.57 -9.51
N ILE A 14 3.53 5.18 -8.50
CA ILE A 14 2.12 5.56 -8.40
C ILE A 14 2.05 6.93 -7.70
N PRO A 15 1.42 7.94 -8.34
CA PRO A 15 1.13 9.19 -7.65
C PRO A 15 0.11 8.91 -6.53
N CYS A 16 0.52 9.20 -5.30
CA CYS A 16 -0.38 9.18 -4.15
C CYS A 16 -0.79 10.62 -3.82
N GLU A 17 -2.08 10.84 -3.66
CA GLU A 17 -2.63 12.09 -3.15
C GLU A 17 -2.82 11.99 -1.63
N GLY A 18 -2.57 13.09 -0.92
CA GLY A 18 -2.70 13.14 0.55
C GLY A 18 -1.40 12.81 1.30
N GLU A 19 -1.51 12.67 2.61
CA GLU A 19 -0.38 12.37 3.49
C GLU A 19 -0.07 10.86 3.46
N ALA A 20 1.17 10.52 3.13
CA ALA A 20 1.61 9.13 3.13
C ALA A 20 1.69 8.60 4.57
N PRO A 21 1.35 7.31 4.80
CA PRO A 21 1.64 6.65 6.07
C PRO A 21 3.12 6.76 6.43
N PRO A 22 3.46 6.73 7.73
CA PRO A 22 4.79 6.35 8.17
C PRO A 22 5.21 5.00 7.58
N ALA A 23 6.51 4.88 7.29
CA ALA A 23 7.12 3.64 6.86
C ALA A 23 6.84 2.53 7.89
N ARG A 24 6.44 1.36 7.41
CA ARG A 24 6.06 0.22 8.25
C ARG A 24 6.34 -1.12 7.57
N ASP A 25 6.62 -2.16 8.35
CA ASP A 25 6.76 -3.55 7.90
C ASP A 25 5.78 -4.48 8.62
N GLY A 26 5.60 -5.71 8.12
CA GLY A 26 4.71 -6.70 8.73
C GLY A 26 3.23 -6.29 8.78
N HIS A 27 2.79 -5.41 7.87
CA HIS A 27 1.40 -4.99 7.76
C HIS A 27 0.58 -5.99 6.92
N SER A 28 -0.74 -5.97 7.10
CA SER A 28 -1.69 -6.65 6.22
C SER A 28 -2.29 -5.63 5.25
N ALA A 29 -2.62 -6.04 4.03
CA ALA A 29 -3.34 -5.21 3.09
C ALA A 29 -4.53 -5.96 2.48
N VAL A 30 -5.54 -5.22 2.03
CA VAL A 30 -6.67 -5.76 1.27
C VAL A 30 -7.09 -4.74 0.23
N VAL A 31 -7.49 -5.22 -0.94
CA VAL A 31 -8.06 -4.40 -2.01
C VAL A 31 -9.57 -4.62 -2.00
N VAL A 32 -10.35 -3.55 -1.90
CA VAL A 32 -11.81 -3.55 -2.06
C VAL A 32 -12.15 -2.53 -3.13
N ASP A 33 -12.79 -2.99 -4.20
CA ASP A 33 -12.99 -2.23 -5.44
C ASP A 33 -11.67 -1.68 -5.98
N ASN A 34 -11.53 -0.36 -6.05
CA ASN A 34 -10.32 0.31 -6.52
C ASN A 34 -9.49 0.84 -5.34
N LEU A 35 -9.82 0.52 -4.10
CA LEU A 35 -9.14 1.04 -2.93
C LEU A 35 -8.28 -0.04 -2.27
N MET A 36 -7.04 0.29 -1.95
CA MET A 36 -6.21 -0.54 -1.08
C MET A 36 -6.28 -0.01 0.35
N PHE A 37 -6.48 -0.93 1.29
CA PHE A 37 -6.51 -0.69 2.73
C PHE A 37 -5.32 -1.41 3.36
N ILE A 38 -4.58 -0.72 4.21
CA ILE A 38 -3.49 -1.30 5.01
C ILE A 38 -3.93 -1.36 6.48
N PHE A 39 -3.55 -2.42 7.19
CA PHE A 39 -3.84 -2.65 8.60
C PHE A 39 -2.59 -3.14 9.32
N GLY A 40 -2.37 -2.68 10.55
CA GLY A 40 -1.24 -3.15 11.33
C GLY A 40 0.10 -2.58 10.89
N GLY A 41 1.12 -3.38 11.15
CA GLY A 41 2.51 -3.10 10.87
C GLY A 41 3.25 -2.44 12.03
N PHE A 42 4.56 -2.56 11.99
CA PHE A 42 5.47 -1.92 12.92
C PHE A 42 6.07 -0.68 12.26
N GLU A 43 5.94 0.46 12.92
CA GLU A 43 6.53 1.73 12.50
C GLU A 43 7.90 1.89 13.17
N GLU A 44 8.97 1.85 12.38
CA GLU A 44 10.34 1.87 12.92
C GLU A 44 10.67 3.21 13.61
N GLU A 45 10.22 4.33 13.04
CA GLU A 45 10.51 5.65 13.61
C GLU A 45 9.84 5.87 14.97
N SER A 46 8.60 5.40 15.12
CA SER A 46 7.82 5.55 16.35
C SER A 46 7.99 4.38 17.32
N GLN A 47 8.68 3.30 16.90
CA GLN A 47 8.88 2.04 17.63
C GLN A 47 7.57 1.45 18.16
N ARG A 48 6.51 1.44 17.33
CA ARG A 48 5.15 1.06 17.73
C ARG A 48 4.44 0.21 16.68
N TYR A 49 3.57 -0.67 17.16
CA TYR A 49 2.60 -1.36 16.32
C TYR A 49 1.36 -0.49 16.10
N SER A 50 1.03 -0.25 14.84
CA SER A 50 -0.14 0.53 14.44
C SER A 50 -1.35 -0.39 14.29
N LEU A 51 -2.11 -0.64 15.37
CA LEU A 51 -3.18 -1.64 15.36
C LEU A 51 -4.32 -1.37 14.36
N PHE A 52 -4.69 -0.11 14.13
CA PHE A 52 -5.80 0.25 13.24
C PHE A 52 -5.57 1.61 12.60
N THR A 53 -4.84 1.65 11.49
CA THR A 53 -4.79 2.85 10.66
C THR A 53 -5.23 2.51 9.26
N ILE A 54 -6.44 2.94 8.92
CA ILE A 54 -6.99 2.78 7.57
C ILE A 54 -6.40 3.87 6.70
N TYR A 55 -5.51 3.47 5.81
CA TYR A 55 -5.07 4.32 4.71
C TYR A 55 -5.85 3.93 3.47
N SER A 56 -6.58 4.90 2.90
CA SER A 56 -7.20 4.77 1.58
C SER A 56 -6.15 5.15 0.54
N PHE A 57 -5.58 4.19 -0.16
CA PHE A 57 -4.68 4.50 -1.27
C PHE A 57 -5.43 4.67 -2.58
N CYS A 58 -4.96 5.65 -3.37
CA CYS A 58 -5.53 6.10 -4.64
C CYS A 58 -6.02 4.99 -5.57
N THR A 59 -7.18 5.23 -6.16
CA THR A 59 -7.90 4.35 -7.08
C THR A 59 -7.28 4.28 -8.47
N TRP A 60 -6.91 3.09 -8.96
CA TRP A 60 -6.76 2.85 -10.40
C TRP A 60 -7.21 1.44 -10.82
N HIS A 61 -7.59 1.35 -12.10
CA HIS A 61 -8.30 0.26 -12.76
C HIS A 61 -7.67 -1.12 -12.48
N THR A 62 -8.52 -2.05 -12.03
CA THR A 62 -8.32 -3.50 -11.88
C THR A 62 -6.88 -3.93 -11.60
N ILE A 63 -6.49 -3.93 -10.32
CA ILE A 63 -5.22 -4.52 -9.89
C ILE A 63 -5.42 -6.03 -9.75
N THR A 64 -4.82 -6.82 -10.64
CA THR A 64 -4.97 -8.29 -10.61
C THR A 64 -4.03 -8.96 -9.61
N TYR A 65 -2.87 -8.39 -9.26
CA TYR A 65 -1.94 -9.00 -8.29
C TYR A 65 -1.08 -7.96 -7.56
N VAL A 66 -1.13 -7.93 -6.23
CA VAL A 66 -0.19 -7.18 -5.38
C VAL A 66 0.74 -8.19 -4.72
N LEU A 67 2.04 -8.10 -5.00
CA LEU A 67 3.08 -8.85 -4.29
C LEU A 67 3.41 -8.13 -2.97
N TYR A 68 3.29 -8.85 -1.86
CA TYR A 68 3.66 -8.38 -0.52
C TYR A 68 5.17 -8.53 -0.29
N PHE A 69 5.79 -7.53 0.32
CA PHE A 69 6.94 -7.69 1.21
C PHE A 69 6.59 -7.07 2.56
#